data_AF-A0A9E5E590-F1
#
_entry.id   AF-A0A9E5E590-F1
#
_cell.length_a   1.000
_cell.length_b   1.000
_cell.length_c   1.000
_cell.angle_alpha   90.00
_cell.angle_beta   90.00
_cell.angle_gamma   90.00
#
_symmetry.space_group_name_H-M   'P 1'
#
loop_
_entity.id
_entity.type
_entity.pdbx_description
1 polymer ?
#
loop_
_entity_poly.entity_id
_entity_poly.type
_entity_poly.pdbx_seq_one_letter_code
_entity_poly.pdbx_strand_id
1 'polypeptide(L)' 'LPKAELLWASTREVLNLFQAEESGCAIITIPHDILGKAAKMIGFDLTALSLDTVKMFVADSNAAGFKL' A
#
# COMPACT_ATOMS: atom_id res chain seq x y z
N LEU A 1 -22.73 16.20 23.55
CA LEU A 1 -21.71 15.52 22.71
C LEU A 1 -22.29 14.21 22.19
N PRO A 2 -21.85 13.72 21.02
CA PRO A 2 -22.25 12.40 20.51
C PRO A 2 -21.89 11.31 21.54
N LYS A 3 -22.72 10.26 21.61
CA LYS A 3 -22.57 9.15 22.57
C LYS A 3 -21.78 7.96 22.01
N ALA A 4 -21.25 8.09 20.80
CA ALA A 4 -20.55 7.03 20.08
C ALA A 4 -19.45 7.61 19.19
N GLU A 5 -18.44 6.79 18.90
CA GLU A 5 -17.31 7.10 18.03
C GLU A 5 -17.22 6.07 16.89
N LEU A 6 -16.62 6.48 15.77
CA LEU A 6 -16.45 5.63 14.60
C LEU A 6 -15.16 4.83 14.71
N LEU A 7 -15.27 3.51 14.57
CA LEU A 7 -14.15 2.60 14.39
C LEU A 7 -14.25 1.93 13.00
N TRP A 8 -13.19 2.04 12.21
CA TRP A 8 -13.07 1.35 10.93
C TRP A 8 -12.52 -0.05 11.14
N ALA A 9 -13.25 -1.04 10.64
CA ALA A 9 -12.90 -2.45 10.76
C ALA A 9 -12.81 -3.13 9.39
N SER A 10 -12.31 -4.38 9.38
CA SER A 10 -12.23 -5.22 8.18
C SER A 10 -11.45 -4.59 7.02
N THR A 11 -10.31 -3.96 7.33
CA THR A 11 -9.37 -3.45 6.32
C THR A 11 -8.90 -4.56 5.38
N ARG A 12 -9.09 -4.36 4.06
CA ARG A 12 -8.72 -5.32 3.01
C ARG A 12 -7.59 -4.83 2.13
N GLU A 13 -7.38 -3.53 2.07
CA GLU A 13 -6.40 -2.88 1.19
C GLU A 13 -5.71 -1.72 1.92
N VAL A 14 -4.50 -1.37 1.48
CA VAL A 14 -3.80 -0.16 1.97
C VAL A 14 -4.64 1.09 1.73
N LEU A 15 -5.43 1.13 0.67
CA LEU A 15 -6.32 2.26 0.37
C LEU A 15 -7.34 2.55 1.48
N ASN A 16 -7.78 1.53 2.24
CA ASN A 16 -8.76 1.73 3.30
C ASN A 16 -8.20 2.57 4.46
N LEU A 17 -6.88 2.63 4.64
CA LEU A 17 -6.26 3.51 5.62
C LEU A 17 -6.59 4.98 5.32
N PHE A 18 -6.44 5.39 4.06
CA PHE A 18 -6.74 6.75 3.61
C PHE A 18 -8.24 7.03 3.63
N GLN A 19 -9.06 6.07 3.21
CA GLN A 19 -10.51 6.23 3.26
C GLN A 19 -11.03 6.39 4.70
N ALA A 20 -10.45 5.67 5.67
CA ALA A 20 -10.80 5.84 7.07
C ALA A 20 -10.43 7.24 7.57
N GLU A 21 -9.24 7.74 7.23
CA GLU A 21 -8.82 9.12 7.54
C GLU A 21 -9.75 10.15 6.90
N GLU A 22 -10.02 10.05 5.59
CA GLU A 22 -10.91 10.94 4.85
C GLU A 22 -12.36 10.93 5.39
N SER A 23 -12.80 9.80 5.95
CA SER A 23 -14.11 9.69 6.60
C SER A 23 -14.19 10.34 7.98
N GLY A 24 -13.06 10.82 8.52
CA GLY A 24 -12.97 11.34 9.89
C GLY A 24 -13.03 10.24 10.96
N CYS A 25 -12.72 9.00 10.61
CA CYS A 25 -12.67 7.89 11.55
C CYS A 25 -11.42 7.99 12.43
N ALA A 26 -11.61 8.04 13.75
CA ALA A 26 -10.51 8.23 14.70
C ALA A 26 -9.69 6.96 14.96
N ILE A 27 -10.28 5.77 14.75
CA ILE A 27 -9.66 4.48 15.09
C ILE A 27 -9.88 3.51 13.94
N ILE A 28 -8.82 2.88 13.46
CA ILE A 28 -8.88 1.81 12.46
C ILE A 28 -8.16 0.55 12.95
N THR A 29 -8.74 -0.63 12.69
CA THR A 29 -8.05 -1.92 12.87
C THR A 29 -7.52 -2.41 11.53
N ILE A 30 -6.24 -2.80 11.46
CA ILE A 30 -5.56 -3.20 10.23
C ILE A 30 -4.80 -4.52 10.44
N PRO A 31 -4.97 -5.53 9.56
CA PRO A 31 -4.12 -6.72 9.53
C PRO A 31 -2.62 -6.39 9.38
N HIS A 32 -1.75 -7.15 10.04
CA HIS A 32 -0.31 -6.84 10.08
C HIS A 32 0.38 -6.84 8.72
N ASP A 33 -0.05 -7.69 7.79
CA ASP A 33 0.46 -7.76 6.42
C ASP A 33 0.12 -6.49 5.62
N ILE A 34 -1.11 -6.00 5.74
CA ILE A 34 -1.53 -4.74 5.11
C ILE A 34 -0.81 -3.55 5.74
N LEU A 35 -0.67 -3.54 7.07
CA LEU A 35 0.06 -2.48 7.78
C LEU A 35 1.54 -2.45 7.37
N GLY A 36 2.18 -3.62 7.26
CA GLY A 36 3.56 -3.73 6.79
C GLY A 36 3.72 -3.24 5.35
N LYS A 37 2.77 -3.56 4.46
CA LYS A 37 2.75 -3.05 3.09
C LYS A 37 2.58 -1.53 3.05
N ALA A 38 1.67 -0.99 3.85
CA ALA A 38 1.47 0.46 3.98
C ALA A 38 2.75 1.15 4.44
N ALA A 39 3.38 0.66 5.53
CA ALA A 39 4.62 1.23 6.06
C ALA A 39 5.78 1.24 5.05
N LYS A 40 5.83 0.25 4.15
CA LYS A 40 6.85 0.17 3.10
C LYS A 40 6.56 1.07 1.89
N MET A 41 5.29 1.20 1.51
CA MET A 41 4.90 1.85 0.25
C MET A 41 4.55 3.34 0.41
N ILE A 42 4.04 3.75 1.56
CA ILE A 42 3.65 5.15 1.80
C ILE A 42 4.90 6.03 1.81
N GLY A 43 4.86 7.10 1.01
CA GLY A 43 5.99 8.03 0.87
C GLY A 43 7.17 7.48 0.08
N PHE A 44 7.04 6.29 -0.53
CA PHE A 44 8.08 5.76 -1.40
C PHE A 44 8.17 6.60 -2.69
N ASP A 45 9.38 6.88 -3.15
CA ASP A 45 9.59 7.64 -4.38
C ASP A 45 9.13 6.86 -5.61
N LEU A 46 8.12 7.40 -6.31
CA LEU A 46 7.49 6.71 -7.43
C LEU A 46 8.43 6.52 -8.62
N THR A 47 9.42 7.42 -8.79
CA THR A 47 10.43 7.29 -9.83
C THR A 47 11.37 6.14 -9.53
N ALA A 48 11.84 6.00 -8.29
CA ALA A 48 12.65 4.87 -7.84
C ALA A 48 11.89 3.55 -7.97
N LEU A 49 10.61 3.51 -7.57
CA LEU A 49 9.76 2.32 -7.71
C LEU A 49 9.61 1.90 -9.18
N SER A 50 9.38 2.87 -10.05
CA SER A 50 9.27 2.64 -11.49
C SER A 50 10.58 2.12 -12.07
N LEU A 51 11.71 2.70 -11.67
CA LEU A 51 13.03 2.27 -12.11
C LEU A 51 13.34 0.84 -11.66
N ASP A 52 13.06 0.48 -10.41
CA ASP A 52 13.29 -0.87 -9.91
C ASP A 52 12.38 -1.90 -10.59
N THR A 53 11.14 -1.50 -10.93
CA THR A 53 10.22 -2.32 -11.72
C THR A 53 10.78 -2.59 -13.12
N VAL A 54 11.32 -1.56 -13.79
CA VAL A 54 11.96 -1.72 -15.12
C VAL A 54 13.18 -2.64 -15.04
N LYS A 55 14.03 -2.49 -14.02
CA LYS A 55 15.19 -3.39 -13.82
C LYS A 55 14.74 -4.84 -13.63
N MET A 56 13.68 -5.08 -12.87
CA MET A 56 13.10 -6.40 -12.67
C MET A 56 12.64 -7.01 -14.00
N PHE A 57 11.89 -6.26 -14.82
CA PHE A 57 11.47 -6.73 -16.13
C PHE A 57 12.62 -7.05 -17.07
N VAL A 58 13.69 -6.24 -17.07
CA VAL A 58 14.90 -6.51 -17.86
C VAL A 58 15.57 -7.80 -17.39
N ALA A 59 15.71 -7.99 -16.07
CA ALA A 59 16.29 -9.20 -15.50
C ALA A 59 15.49 -10.46 -15.88
N ASP A 60 14.17 -10.41 -15.74
CA ASP A 60 13.27 -11.52 -16.08
C ASP A 60 13.30 -11.82 -17.59
N SER A 61 13.33 -10.78 -18.43
CA SER A 61 13.41 -10.93 -19.89
C SER A 61 14.71 -11.62 -20.32
N ASN A 62 15.84 -11.20 -19.73
CA ASN A 62 17.14 -11.81 -19.98
C ASN A 62 17.17 -13.28 -19.49
N ALA A 63 16.62 -13.56 -18.31
CA ALA A 63 16.53 -14.92 -17.76
C ALA A 63 15.68 -15.86 -18.63
N ALA A 64 14.64 -15.33 -19.28
CA ALA A 64 13.81 -16.06 -20.23
C ALA A 64 14.43 -16.18 -21.64
N GLY A 65 15.60 -15.59 -21.89
CA GLY A 65 16.31 -15.67 -23.17
C GLY A 65 15.85 -14.67 -24.23
N PHE A 66 15.02 -13.68 -23.87
CA PHE A 66 14.69 -12.58 -24.76
C PHE A 66 15.88 -11.64 -24.94
N LYS A 67 16.04 -11.08 -26.14
CA LYS A 67 17.00 -10.02 -26.44
C LYS A 67 16.22 -8.74 -26.73
N LEU A 68 16.37 -7.76 -25.84
CA LEU A 68 15.79 -6.42 -25.93
C LEU A 68 16.84 -5.41 -26.40
#